data_AF-A0A523UK45-F1
#
_entry.id   AF-A0A523UK45-F1
#
_cell.length_a   1.000
_cell.length_b   1.000
_cell.length_c   1.000
_cell.angle_alpha   90.00
_cell.angle_beta   90.00
_cell.angle_gamma   90.00
#
_symmetry.space_group_name_H-M   'P 1'
#
loop_
_entity.id
_entity.type
_entity.pdbx_description
1 polymer ?
#
loop_
_entity_poly.entity_id
_entity_poly.type
_entity_poly.pdbx_seq_one_letter_code
_entity_poly.pdbx_strand_id
1 'polypeptide(L)'
;MIELQTGDIFALKGHGLLGWLSRNLMEPVIGRYHFGIILQKWQDDYLILESISKGLSIGRLSFYEGADIKFYRVDCDEDLREAAPYELTRWGRSLYDYLLVAKLVVQGLWL
;
A
#
# COMPACT_ATOMS: atom_id res chain seq x y z
N MET A 1 -1.04 22.47 -2.33
CA MET A 1 -0.97 21.00 -2.52
C MET A 1 0.40 20.57 -2.07
N ILE A 2 0.50 19.54 -1.23
CA ILE A 2 1.80 18.96 -0.86
C ILE A 2 2.29 18.17 -2.07
N GLU A 3 3.51 18.43 -2.54
CA GLU A 3 4.12 17.64 -3.61
C GLU A 3 4.56 16.29 -3.04
N LEU A 4 4.11 15.21 -3.70
CA LEU A 4 4.47 13.85 -3.32
C LEU A 4 5.94 13.59 -3.69
N GLN A 5 6.62 12.86 -2.82
CA GLN A 5 8.02 12.53 -2.96
C GLN A 5 8.20 11.01 -3.00
N THR A 6 9.31 10.58 -3.59
CA THR A 6 9.73 9.19 -3.54
C THR A 6 9.78 8.72 -2.09
N GLY A 7 9.24 7.52 -1.85
CA GLY A 7 9.16 6.95 -0.51
C GLY A 7 7.93 7.36 0.30
N ASP A 8 7.11 8.31 -0.17
CA ASP A 8 5.83 8.60 0.47
C ASP A 8 4.90 7.37 0.37
N ILE A 9 4.16 7.08 1.44
CA ILE A 9 3.27 5.93 1.52
C ILE A 9 1.85 6.39 1.21
N PHE A 10 1.14 5.69 0.32
CA PHE A 10 -0.29 5.92 0.09
C PHE A 10 -1.12 4.80 0.73
N ALA A 11 -2.32 5.15 1.20
CA ALA A 11 -3.27 4.20 1.78
C ALA A 11 -4.69 4.45 1.29
N LEU A 12 -5.31 3.42 0.73
CA LEU A 12 -6.67 3.46 0.21
C LEU A 12 -7.68 3.11 1.30
N LYS A 13 -8.80 3.85 1.34
CA LYS A 13 -9.92 3.53 2.22
C LYS A 13 -10.63 2.26 1.78
N GLY A 14 -10.89 1.38 2.74
CA GLY A 14 -11.62 0.14 2.48
C GLY A 14 -13.12 0.39 2.30
N HIS A 15 -13.67 -0.12 1.21
CA HIS A 15 -15.11 -0.14 0.93
C HIS A 15 -15.65 -1.58 0.97
N GLY A 16 -16.96 -1.72 1.24
CA GLY A 16 -17.64 -3.02 1.28
C GLY A 16 -17.00 -4.02 2.25
N LEU A 17 -16.88 -5.28 1.80
CA LEU A 17 -16.35 -6.39 2.60
C LEU A 17 -14.89 -6.17 3.02
N LEU A 18 -14.03 -5.63 2.13
CA LEU A 18 -12.63 -5.34 2.46
C LEU A 18 -12.51 -4.28 3.56
N GLY A 19 -13.36 -3.25 3.50
CA GLY A 19 -13.45 -2.24 4.55
C GLY A 19 -13.94 -2.81 5.88
N TRP A 20 -14.87 -3.78 5.86
CA TRP A 20 -15.30 -4.47 7.06
C TRP A 20 -14.19 -5.35 7.65
N LEU A 21 -13.52 -6.18 6.84
CA LEU A 21 -12.42 -7.04 7.29
C LEU A 21 -11.29 -6.22 7.90
N SER A 22 -10.86 -5.16 7.22
CA SER A 22 -9.79 -4.26 7.69
C SER A 22 -10.10 -3.61 9.04
N ARG A 23 -11.38 -3.29 9.33
CA ARG A 23 -11.77 -2.68 10.62
C ARG A 23 -11.96 -3.67 11.76
N ASN A 24 -12.30 -4.92 11.46
CA ASN A 24 -12.67 -5.90 12.49
C ASN A 24 -11.61 -6.96 12.74
N LEU A 25 -10.70 -7.19 11.79
CA LEU A 25 -9.74 -8.31 11.83
C LEU A 25 -8.27 -7.87 11.74
N MET A 26 -7.98 -6.57 11.69
CA MET A 26 -6.60 -6.06 11.64
C MET A 26 -6.36 -5.07 12.77
N GLU A 27 -5.18 -5.19 13.39
CA GLU A 27 -4.64 -4.21 14.33
C GLU A 27 -3.43 -3.49 13.70
N PRO A 28 -3.31 -2.16 13.83
CA PRO A 28 -4.28 -1.26 14.45
C PRO A 28 -5.56 -1.12 13.61
N VAL A 29 -6.69 -0.84 14.27
CA VAL A 29 -7.98 -0.61 13.58
C VAL A 29 -7.87 0.65 12.73
N ILE A 30 -7.58 0.45 11.45
CA ILE A 30 -7.47 1.52 10.47
C ILE A 30 -8.48 1.25 9.37
N GLY A 31 -9.23 2.27 8.95
CA GLY A 31 -10.18 2.16 7.84
C GLY A 31 -9.51 2.04 6.46
N ARG A 32 -8.25 1.61 6.41
CA ARG A 32 -7.38 1.58 5.23
C ARG A 32 -6.92 0.15 5.00
N TYR A 33 -7.13 -0.36 3.79
CA TYR A 33 -6.97 -1.79 3.48
C TYR A 33 -5.84 -2.09 2.51
N HIS A 34 -5.46 -1.12 1.69
CA HIS A 34 -4.43 -1.29 0.67
C HIS A 34 -3.41 -0.17 0.76
N PHE A 35 -2.15 -0.55 0.66
CA PHE A 35 -1.01 0.33 0.88
C PHE A 35 0.00 0.14 -0.25
N GLY A 36 0.71 1.21 -0.55
CA GLY A 36 1.88 1.17 -1.40
C GLY A 36 2.73 2.41 -1.19
N ILE A 37 3.76 2.55 -2.02
CA ILE A 37 4.78 3.59 -1.88
C ILE A 37 4.98 4.30 -3.22
N ILE A 38 5.18 5.61 -3.17
CA ILE A 38 5.53 6.40 -4.35
C ILE A 38 6.95 6.01 -4.77
N LEU A 39 7.10 5.57 -6.02
CA LEU A 39 8.39 5.22 -6.59
C LEU A 39 9.09 6.46 -7.17
N GLN A 40 8.40 7.23 -8.01
CA GLN A 40 8.91 8.50 -8.56
C GLN A 40 7.81 9.25 -9.30
N LYS A 41 8.01 10.56 -9.50
CA LYS A 41 7.20 11.37 -10.42
C LYS A 41 7.40 10.89 -11.86
N TRP A 42 6.34 10.86 -12.64
CA TRP A 42 6.35 10.46 -14.04
C TRP A 42 5.35 11.30 -14.83
N GLN A 43 5.87 12.26 -15.60
CA GLN A 43 5.05 13.25 -16.31
C GLN A 43 4.14 14.00 -15.31
N ASP A 44 2.84 14.09 -15.59
CA ASP A 44 1.82 14.69 -14.73
C ASP A 44 1.26 13.73 -13.66
N ASP A 45 1.92 12.60 -13.43
CA ASP A 45 1.47 11.50 -12.57
C ASP A 45 2.63 10.99 -11.70
N TYR A 46 2.38 9.92 -10.94
CA TYR A 46 3.38 9.24 -10.12
C TYR A 46 3.36 7.74 -10.42
N LEU A 47 4.54 7.15 -10.50
CA LEU A 47 4.69 5.71 -10.43
C LEU A 47 4.62 5.28 -8.98
N ILE A 48 3.94 4.16 -8.76
CA ILE A 48 3.75 3.56 -7.45
C ILE A 48 4.26 2.13 -7.45
N LEU A 49 4.73 1.69 -6.28
CA LEU A 49 4.99 0.30 -5.97
C LEU A 49 3.93 -0.20 -4.98
N GLU A 50 3.32 -1.32 -5.31
CA GLU A 50 2.26 -1.92 -4.51
C GLU A 50 2.30 -3.45 -4.60
N SER A 51 1.80 -4.12 -3.57
CA SER A 51 1.62 -5.57 -3.59
C SER A 51 0.19 -5.89 -4.00
N ILE A 52 0.02 -6.49 -5.16
CA ILE A 52 -1.26 -6.97 -5.68
C ILE A 52 -1.19 -8.47 -5.95
N SER A 53 -2.25 -9.09 -6.45
CA SER A 53 -2.36 -10.54 -6.69
C SER A 53 -1.16 -11.19 -7.41
N LYS A 54 -0.38 -10.41 -8.17
CA LYS A 54 0.82 -10.85 -8.90
C LYS A 54 2.14 -10.66 -8.14
N GLY A 55 2.09 -10.24 -6.87
CA GLY A 55 3.24 -9.80 -6.06
C GLY A 55 3.49 -8.30 -6.18
N LEU A 56 4.73 -7.88 -5.90
CA LEU A 56 5.15 -6.49 -6.04
C LEU A 56 5.06 -6.04 -7.51
N SER A 57 4.32 -4.97 -7.76
CA SER A 57 4.00 -4.45 -9.09
C SER A 57 4.22 -2.94 -9.14
N ILE A 58 4.55 -2.44 -10.34
CA ILE A 58 4.64 -1.01 -10.63
C ILE A 58 3.36 -0.58 -11.32
N GLY A 59 2.71 0.45 -10.77
CA GLY A 59 1.48 1.04 -11.30
C GLY A 59 1.61 2.55 -11.47
N ARG A 60 0.55 3.17 -12.00
CA ARG A 60 0.35 4.62 -12.00
C ARG A 60 -0.59 5.01 -10.86
N LEU A 61 -0.31 6.10 -10.16
CA LEU A 61 -1.18 6.57 -9.07
C LEU A 61 -2.58 6.92 -9.58
N SER A 62 -2.69 7.44 -10.81
CA SER A 62 -3.97 7.69 -11.50
C SER A 62 -4.91 6.48 -11.63
N PHE A 63 -4.44 5.24 -11.47
CA PHE A 63 -5.37 4.09 -11.41
C PHE A 63 -6.35 4.18 -10.24
N TYR A 64 -6.02 4.96 -9.21
CA TYR A 64 -6.86 5.22 -8.05
C TYR A 64 -7.54 6.60 -8.12
N GLU A 65 -7.69 7.18 -9.31
CA GLU A 65 -8.45 8.42 -9.49
C GLU A 65 -9.88 8.28 -8.94
N GLY A 66 -10.31 9.25 -8.14
CA GLY A 66 -11.60 9.23 -7.44
C GLY A 66 -11.66 8.39 -6.17
N ALA A 67 -10.60 7.65 -5.81
CA ALA A 67 -10.52 6.94 -4.53
C ALA A 67 -10.20 7.88 -3.36
N ASP A 68 -10.61 7.49 -2.14
CA ASP A 68 -10.18 8.14 -0.90
C ASP A 68 -8.77 7.64 -0.55
N ILE A 69 -7.76 8.46 -0.85
CA ILE A 69 -6.34 8.19 -0.59
C ILE A 69 -5.83 9.10 0.53
N LYS A 70 -5.10 8.51 1.49
CA LYS A 70 -4.25 9.26 2.42
C LYS A 70 -2.79 9.02 2.10
N PHE A 71 -2.00 10.08 2.19
CA PHE A 71 -0.54 10.03 2.03
C PHE A 71 0.14 10.24 3.38
N TYR A 72 1.23 9.51 3.60
CA TYR A 72 2.07 9.60 4.79
C TYR A 72 3.53 9.74 4.36
N ARG A 73 4.26 10.60 5.04
CA ARG A 73 5.70 10.73 4.88
C ARG A 73 6.37 10.26 6.17
N VAL A 74 7.28 9.30 6.05
CA VAL A 74 8.05 8.81 7.19
C VAL A 74 9.06 9.89 7.57
N ASP A 75 9.17 10.16 8.87
CA ASP A 75 10.19 11.05 9.42
C ASP A 75 11.52 10.28 9.52
N CYS A 76 12.32 10.38 8.46
CA CYS A 76 13.63 9.76 8.34
C CYS A 76 14.52 10.55 7.36
N ASP A 77 15.80 10.18 7.32
CA ASP A 77 16.75 10.77 6.36
C ASP A 77 16.26 10.60 4.92
N GLU A 78 16.47 11.64 4.11
CA GLU A 78 15.99 11.71 2.73
C GLU A 78 16.52 10.56 1.88
N ASP A 79 17.82 10.27 1.98
CA ASP A 79 18.47 9.17 1.27
C ASP A 79 17.84 7.80 1.58
N LEU A 80 17.46 7.57 2.85
CA LEU A 80 16.81 6.33 3.26
C LEU A 80 15.42 6.22 2.66
N ARG A 81 14.68 7.32 2.65
CA ARG A 81 13.32 7.37 2.10
C ARG A 81 13.34 7.18 0.58
N GLU A 82 14.30 7.78 -0.11
CA GLU A 82 14.47 7.61 -1.55
C GLU A 82 14.88 6.18 -1.90
N ALA A 83 15.79 5.57 -1.14
CA ALA A 83 16.28 4.21 -1.40
C ALA A 83 15.22 3.12 -1.16
N ALA A 84 14.33 3.32 -0.19
CA ALA A 84 13.33 2.33 0.23
C ALA A 84 12.53 1.69 -0.92
N PRO A 85 11.85 2.44 -1.81
CA PRO A 85 11.11 1.86 -2.92
C PRO A 85 12.00 1.06 -3.88
N TYR A 86 13.23 1.51 -4.16
CA TYR A 86 14.14 0.79 -5.07
C TYR A 86 14.63 -0.52 -4.46
N GLU A 87 14.97 -0.54 -3.17
CA GLU A 87 15.34 -1.77 -2.46
C GLU A 87 14.19 -2.77 -2.43
N LEU A 88 12.94 -2.32 -2.26
CA LEU A 88 11.77 -3.19 -2.36
C LEU A 88 11.68 -3.90 -3.72
N THR A 89 12.10 -3.26 -4.82
CA THR A 89 12.12 -3.94 -6.14
C THR A 89 13.16 -5.05 -6.25
N ARG A 90 14.26 -4.96 -5.48
CA ARG A 90 15.33 -5.96 -5.47
C ARG A 90 14.91 -7.23 -4.72
N TRP A 91 14.18 -7.07 -3.62
CA TRP A 91 13.87 -8.16 -2.70
C TRP A 91 12.40 -8.63 -2.74
N GLY A 92 11.47 -7.78 -3.20
CA GLY A 92 10.03 -7.95 -3.04
C GLY A 92 9.31 -8.78 -4.12
N ARG A 93 10.03 -9.54 -4.96
CA ARG A 93 9.40 -10.34 -6.05
C ARG A 93 8.73 -11.63 -5.57
N SER A 94 8.35 -11.72 -4.30
CA SER A 94 7.60 -12.86 -3.79
C SER A 94 6.16 -12.83 -4.29
N LEU A 95 5.58 -14.01 -4.51
CA LEU A 95 4.18 -14.15 -4.86
C LEU A 95 3.29 -13.66 -3.70
N TYR A 96 2.09 -13.20 -4.05
CA TYR A 96 1.11 -12.76 -3.07
C TYR A 96 0.78 -13.88 -2.07
N ASP A 97 0.74 -13.55 -0.77
CA ASP A 97 0.41 -14.53 0.26
C ASP A 97 -1.10 -14.78 0.30
N TYR A 98 -1.58 -15.67 -0.57
CA TYR A 98 -2.97 -16.10 -0.58
C TYR A 98 -3.38 -16.84 0.71
N LEU A 99 -2.42 -17.40 1.46
CA LEU A 99 -2.71 -18.05 2.74
C LEU A 99 -3.05 -17.02 3.83
N LEU A 100 -2.63 -15.76 3.67
CA LEU A 100 -2.99 -14.68 4.59
C LEU A 100 -4.51 -14.50 4.69
N VAL A 101 -5.23 -14.56 3.56
CA VAL A 101 -6.69 -14.42 3.54
C VAL A 101 -7.34 -15.55 4.35
N ALA A 102 -6.90 -16.79 4.15
CA ALA A 102 -7.41 -17.93 4.89
C ALA A 102 -7.09 -17.82 6.40
N LYS A 103 -5.87 -17.39 6.77
CA LYS A 103 -5.47 -17.17 8.16
C LYS A 103 -6.36 -16.12 8.85
N LEU A 104 -6.62 -14.99 8.18
CA LEU A 104 -7.49 -13.93 8.71
C LEU A 104 -8.94 -14.42 8.92
N VAL A 105 -9.47 -15.25 8.02
CA VAL A 105 -10.80 -15.86 8.19
C VAL A 105 -10.84 -16.79 9.40
N VAL A 106 -9.85 -17.67 9.55
CA VAL A 106 -9.76 -18.59 10.71
C VAL A 106 -9.64 -17.81 12.02
N GLN A 107 -8.82 -16.76 12.05
CA GLN A 107 -8.69 -15.89 13.21
C GLN A 107 -10.01 -15.18 13.55
N GLY A 108 -10.73 -14.68 12.54
CA GLY A 108 -12.04 -14.04 12.72
C GLY A 108 -13.14 -14.99 13.19
N LEU A 109 -13.05 -16.29 12.93
CA LEU A 109 -13.98 -17.32 13.44
C LEU A 109 -13.68 -17.72 14.90
N TRP A 110 -12.50 -17.38 15.41
CA TRP A 110 -12.06 -17.66 16.78
C TRP A 110 -12.24 -16.46 17.74
N LEU A 111 -12.70 -15.31 17.22
CA LEU A 111 -13.15 -14.14 17.98
C LEU A 111 -14.65 -14.25 18.30
#